data_AF-A0A9W6EHS6-F1
#
_entry.id   AF-A0A9W6EHS6-F1
#
_cell.length_a   1.000
_cell.length_b   1.000
_cell.length_c   1.000
_cell.angle_alpha   90.00
_cell.angle_beta   90.00
_cell.angle_gamma   90.00
#
_symmetry.space_group_name_H-M   'P 1'
#
loop_
_entity.id
_entity.type
_entity.pdbx_description
1 polymer ?
#
loop_
_entity_poly.entity_id
_entity_poly.type
_entity_poly.pdbx_seq_one_letter_code
_entity_poly.pdbx_strand_id
1 'polypeptide(L)'
;MEDLLHGLKYLVLHVTAYTKELGQRYWRTPVPAAYAALPNDLHAAHLFRLVELALNLEALQISSTDVIPFHTIHFNPALRLTSLCLARVLITFDHFSALTDQCRDHLKHIELSLVQLHSGTWHMVLTQLRQLPHLIDFSIKSCGYPATGPNAHLVGILPPPDDPEPLETMSSADYEGLGELRNSVNANRVALGLEPWERRDFRWSR
;
A
#
# COMPACT_ATOMS: atom_id res chain seq x y z
N MET A 1 26.17 -11.14 -4.42
CA MET A 1 24.99 -10.44 -3.86
C MET A 1 23.71 -10.98 -4.52
N GLU A 2 23.72 -11.18 -5.84
CA GLU A 2 22.61 -11.81 -6.57
C GLU A 2 22.20 -13.18 -5.99
N ASP A 3 23.14 -14.10 -5.75
CA ASP A 3 22.83 -15.43 -5.15
C ASP A 3 22.12 -15.35 -3.78
N LEU A 4 22.41 -14.30 -3.01
CA LEU A 4 21.84 -14.08 -1.68
C LEU A 4 20.42 -13.52 -1.78
N LEU A 5 20.15 -12.67 -2.78
CA LEU A 5 18.83 -12.12 -3.06
C LEU A 5 17.89 -13.17 -3.68
N HIS A 6 18.41 -14.13 -4.44
CA HIS A 6 17.61 -15.24 -4.96
C HIS A 6 17.00 -16.10 -3.85
N GLY A 7 17.73 -16.30 -2.74
CA GLY A 7 17.22 -17.04 -1.58
C GLY A 7 16.33 -16.22 -0.64
N LEU A 8 16.14 -14.92 -0.89
CA LEU A 8 15.46 -14.03 0.02
C LEU A 8 13.94 -14.25 -0.01
N LYS A 9 13.36 -14.60 1.14
CA LYS A 9 11.92 -14.78 1.31
C LYS A 9 11.21 -13.56 1.86
N TYR A 10 11.91 -12.74 2.65
CA TYR A 10 11.34 -11.59 3.35
C TYR A 10 12.21 -10.37 3.09
N LEU A 11 11.61 -9.28 2.60
CA LEU A 11 12.31 -8.04 2.30
C LEU A 11 11.55 -6.88 2.91
N VAL A 12 12.25 -6.13 3.75
CA VAL A 12 11.76 -4.90 4.35
C VAL A 12 12.65 -3.75 3.89
N LEU A 13 12.05 -2.76 3.23
CA LEU A 13 12.70 -1.53 2.82
C LEU A 13 12.07 -0.36 3.58
N HIS A 14 12.90 0.42 4.26
CA HIS A 14 12.47 1.58 5.03
C HIS A 14 13.33 2.81 4.70
N VAL A 15 12.68 3.88 4.24
CA VAL A 15 13.31 5.19 4.00
C VAL A 15 12.97 6.13 5.15
N THR A 16 13.96 6.58 5.91
CA THR A 16 13.78 7.21 7.24
C THR A 16 13.89 8.75 7.28
N ALA A 17 14.33 9.40 6.21
CA ALA A 17 14.57 10.85 6.20
C ALA A 17 13.49 11.59 5.41
N TYR A 18 13.01 12.73 5.91
CA TYR A 18 12.28 13.68 5.07
C TYR A 18 13.27 14.36 4.13
N THR A 19 12.98 14.31 2.83
CA THR A 19 13.70 15.06 1.80
C THR A 19 12.80 16.13 1.17
N LYS A 20 11.51 16.16 1.53
CA LYS A 20 10.53 17.15 1.09
C LYS A 20 9.64 17.60 2.25
N GLU A 21 9.24 18.87 2.22
CA GLU A 21 8.19 19.37 3.09
C GLU A 21 6.79 18.94 2.62
N LEU A 22 6.64 18.76 1.29
CA LEU A 22 5.41 18.32 0.67
C LEU A 22 5.15 16.83 0.98
N GLY A 23 3.91 16.50 1.36
CA GLY A 23 3.51 15.13 1.71
C GLY A 23 3.60 14.79 3.21
N GLN A 24 4.01 15.75 4.04
CA GLN A 24 3.88 15.66 5.48
C GLN A 24 2.43 16.01 5.90
N ARG A 25 1.77 15.15 6.71
CA ARG A 25 0.35 15.29 7.08
C ARG A 25 0.11 16.39 8.11
N TYR A 26 0.56 16.17 9.35
CA TYR A 26 0.23 17.03 10.49
C TYR A 26 1.41 17.88 10.93
N TRP A 27 2.50 17.21 11.32
CA TRP A 27 3.68 17.85 11.87
C TRP A 27 4.74 17.98 10.78
N ARG A 28 4.95 19.22 10.32
CA ARG A 28 6.01 19.52 9.35
C ARG A 28 7.36 19.52 10.06
N THR A 29 8.13 18.47 9.80
CA THR A 29 9.54 18.38 10.14
C THR A 29 10.34 19.18 9.12
N PRO A 30 11.13 20.17 9.56
CA PRO A 30 12.02 20.91 8.66
C PRO A 30 12.96 19.95 7.92
N VAL A 31 13.19 20.20 6.63
CA VAL A 31 14.09 19.41 5.81
C VAL A 31 15.47 20.07 5.77
N PRO A 32 16.53 19.42 6.29
CA PRO A 32 17.90 19.93 6.13
C PRO A 32 18.29 20.06 4.66
N ALA A 33 19.04 21.10 4.31
CA ALA A 33 19.47 21.35 2.92
C ALA A 33 20.23 20.14 2.31
N ALA A 34 21.01 19.42 3.11
CA ALA A 34 21.72 18.22 2.68
C ALA A 34 20.75 17.08 2.28
N TYR A 35 19.58 16.98 2.90
CA TYR A 35 18.57 15.95 2.58
C TYR A 35 17.71 16.39 1.39
N ALA A 36 17.36 17.69 1.31
CA ALA A 36 16.66 18.24 0.15
C ALA A 36 17.47 18.08 -1.15
N ALA A 37 18.81 18.05 -1.07
CA ALA A 37 19.69 17.82 -2.21
C ALA A 37 19.66 16.36 -2.75
N LEU A 38 19.13 15.41 -1.99
CA LEU A 38 19.07 13.98 -2.33
C LEU A 38 17.64 13.45 -2.16
N PRO A 39 16.69 13.87 -3.02
CA PRO A 39 15.28 13.58 -2.82
C PRO A 39 14.95 12.09 -2.97
N ASN A 40 14.18 11.56 -2.01
CA ASN A 40 13.90 10.14 -1.90
C ASN A 40 13.17 9.56 -3.12
N ASP A 41 12.26 10.31 -3.73
CA ASP A 41 11.51 9.84 -4.91
C ASP A 41 12.39 9.66 -6.15
N LEU A 42 13.49 10.39 -6.27
CA LEU A 42 14.47 10.18 -7.34
C LEU A 42 15.38 8.98 -7.08
N HIS A 43 15.69 8.69 -5.81
CA HIS A 43 16.65 7.65 -5.44
C HIS A 43 16.01 6.33 -5.00
N ALA A 44 14.71 6.30 -4.73
CA ALA A 44 13.97 5.09 -4.33
C ALA A 44 14.11 3.95 -5.35
N ALA A 45 14.25 4.28 -6.64
CA ALA A 45 14.50 3.30 -7.70
C ALA A 45 15.73 2.41 -7.41
N HIS A 46 16.76 2.95 -6.75
CA HIS A 46 17.94 2.15 -6.38
C HIS A 46 17.61 1.11 -5.30
N LEU A 47 16.73 1.44 -4.36
CA LEU A 47 16.26 0.49 -3.34
C LEU A 47 15.35 -0.57 -3.97
N PHE A 48 14.52 -0.17 -4.91
CA PHE A 48 13.59 -1.06 -5.59
C PHE A 48 14.26 -2.11 -6.46
N ARG A 49 15.47 -1.87 -6.97
CA ARG A 49 16.27 -2.91 -7.63
C ARG A 49 16.48 -4.16 -6.77
N LEU A 50 16.50 -4.03 -5.43
CA LEU A 50 16.59 -5.19 -4.54
C LEU A 50 15.35 -6.08 -4.63
N VAL A 51 14.17 -5.48 -4.84
CA VAL A 51 12.91 -6.19 -5.04
C VAL A 51 12.92 -6.93 -6.37
N GLU A 52 13.44 -6.30 -7.43
CA GLU A 52 13.52 -6.88 -8.78
C GLU A 52 14.43 -8.13 -8.82
N LEU A 53 15.46 -8.15 -7.97
CA LEU A 53 16.42 -9.26 -7.86
C LEU A 53 15.96 -10.38 -6.89
N ALA A 54 14.96 -10.14 -6.05
CA ALA A 54 14.48 -11.09 -5.04
C ALA A 54 13.39 -12.02 -5.62
N LEU A 55 13.81 -13.06 -6.34
CA LEU A 55 12.91 -13.92 -7.12
C LEU A 55 11.93 -14.75 -6.29
N ASN A 56 12.33 -15.18 -5.09
CA ASN A 56 11.58 -16.09 -4.24
C ASN A 56 10.91 -15.38 -3.05
N LEU A 57 10.60 -14.10 -3.22
CA LEU A 57 10.07 -13.28 -2.15
C LEU A 57 8.63 -13.70 -1.82
N GLU A 58 8.40 -14.02 -0.55
CA GLU A 58 7.10 -14.41 0.03
C GLU A 58 6.44 -13.22 0.77
N ALA A 59 7.23 -12.26 1.26
CA ALA A 59 6.72 -11.05 1.89
C ALA A 59 7.53 -9.81 1.51
N LEU A 60 6.82 -8.74 1.15
CA LEU A 60 7.40 -7.45 0.84
C LEU A 60 6.81 -6.36 1.74
N GLN A 61 7.68 -5.64 2.44
CA GLN A 61 7.32 -4.42 3.15
C GLN A 61 8.12 -3.25 2.59
N ILE A 62 7.42 -2.22 2.13
CA ILE A 62 8.02 -0.95 1.72
C ILE A 62 7.39 0.15 2.53
N SER A 63 8.24 0.94 3.16
CA SER A 63 7.84 2.07 3.99
C SER A 63 8.78 3.24 3.76
N SER A 64 8.24 4.44 3.83
CA SER A 64 9.01 5.65 3.61
C SER A 64 8.52 6.78 4.50
N THR A 65 9.36 7.80 4.64
CA THR A 65 9.03 9.04 5.35
C THR A 65 8.38 10.04 4.38
N ASP A 66 8.92 10.16 3.16
CA ASP A 66 8.27 10.83 2.03
C ASP A 66 7.34 9.87 1.28
N VAL A 67 6.41 10.39 0.47
CA VAL A 67 5.63 9.55 -0.46
C VAL A 67 6.50 9.22 -1.68
N ILE A 68 6.80 7.93 -1.89
CA ILE A 68 7.68 7.47 -2.99
C ILE A 68 6.92 6.71 -4.08
N PRO A 69 7.33 6.82 -5.37
CA PRO A 69 6.59 6.22 -6.49
C PRO A 69 6.78 4.70 -6.57
N PHE A 70 5.76 3.95 -6.14
CA PHE A 70 5.78 2.48 -6.15
C PHE A 70 5.70 1.88 -7.55
N HIS A 71 5.06 2.58 -8.49
CA HIS A 71 4.86 2.12 -9.87
C HIS A 71 6.15 2.02 -10.70
N THR A 72 7.31 2.30 -10.10
CA THR A 72 8.62 2.19 -10.74
C THR A 72 9.28 0.82 -10.57
N ILE A 73 8.70 -0.06 -9.74
CA ILE A 73 9.23 -1.40 -9.46
C ILE A 73 8.88 -2.35 -10.59
N HIS A 74 9.84 -3.08 -11.15
CA HIS A 74 9.55 -4.16 -12.11
C HIS A 74 9.56 -5.51 -11.41
N PHE A 75 8.39 -5.96 -10.97
CA PHE A 75 8.28 -7.27 -10.33
C PHE A 75 8.64 -8.40 -11.30
N ASN A 76 9.42 -9.36 -10.80
CA ASN A 76 9.69 -10.57 -11.55
C ASN A 76 8.38 -11.35 -11.76
N PRO A 77 8.04 -11.83 -12.97
CA PRO A 77 6.80 -12.58 -13.23
C PRO A 77 6.61 -13.86 -12.39
N ALA A 78 7.70 -14.43 -11.85
CA ALA A 78 7.66 -15.61 -11.00
C ALA A 78 7.38 -15.30 -9.51
N LEU A 79 7.31 -14.02 -9.14
CA LEU A 79 7.07 -13.58 -7.76
C LEU A 79 5.72 -14.10 -7.24
N ARG A 80 5.73 -14.60 -6.00
CA ARG A 80 4.56 -15.21 -5.32
C ARG A 80 4.44 -14.66 -3.91
N LEU A 81 4.05 -13.39 -3.80
CA LEU A 81 3.85 -12.78 -2.50
C LEU A 81 2.67 -13.40 -1.77
N THR A 82 2.90 -13.69 -0.49
CA THR A 82 1.88 -14.03 0.49
C THR A 82 1.49 -12.84 1.36
N SER A 83 2.39 -11.86 1.49
CA SER A 83 2.20 -10.67 2.30
C SER A 83 2.76 -9.42 1.61
N LEU A 84 1.97 -8.34 1.59
CA LEU A 84 2.34 -7.04 1.02
C LEU A 84 1.98 -5.91 2.00
N CYS A 85 3.00 -5.21 2.50
CA CYS A 85 2.84 -4.07 3.40
C CYS A 85 3.41 -2.82 2.74
N LEU A 86 2.56 -1.82 2.49
CA LEU A 86 2.95 -0.56 1.84
C LEU A 86 2.64 0.62 2.74
N ALA A 87 3.63 1.45 3.01
CA ALA A 87 3.49 2.67 3.78
C ALA A 87 4.10 3.89 3.08
N ARG A 88 3.33 4.97 2.94
CA ARG A 88 3.78 6.23 2.29
C ARG A 88 4.36 5.99 0.90
N VAL A 89 3.54 5.40 0.04
CA VAL A 89 3.89 5.18 -1.37
C VAL A 89 2.80 5.73 -2.30
N LEU A 90 3.18 6.10 -3.51
CA LEU A 90 2.29 6.52 -4.59
C LEU A 90 2.11 5.36 -5.59
N ILE A 91 0.91 4.80 -5.64
CA ILE A 91 0.53 3.71 -6.54
C ILE A 91 -0.31 4.21 -7.71
N THR A 92 -0.37 3.43 -8.77
CA THR A 92 -1.37 3.52 -9.84
C THR A 92 -2.23 2.26 -9.82
N PHE A 93 -3.52 2.37 -10.20
CA PHE A 93 -4.40 1.21 -10.24
C PHE A 93 -3.82 0.09 -11.12
N ASP A 94 -3.39 0.40 -12.33
CA ASP A 94 -2.89 -0.61 -13.28
C ASP A 94 -1.69 -1.38 -12.73
N HIS A 95 -0.74 -0.67 -12.12
CA HIS A 95 0.46 -1.30 -11.58
C HIS A 95 0.16 -2.15 -10.33
N PHE A 96 -0.70 -1.64 -9.44
CA PHE A 96 -1.11 -2.38 -8.25
C PHE A 96 -1.99 -3.60 -8.60
N SER A 97 -2.86 -3.46 -9.59
CA SER A 97 -3.66 -4.57 -10.12
C SER A 97 -2.77 -5.64 -10.72
N ALA A 98 -1.79 -5.27 -11.56
CA ALA A 98 -0.86 -6.23 -12.15
C ALA A 98 -0.12 -7.06 -11.09
N LEU A 99 0.38 -6.42 -10.02
CA LEU A 99 1.03 -7.13 -8.92
C LEU A 99 0.08 -8.08 -8.18
N THR A 100 -1.11 -7.59 -7.83
CA THR A 100 -2.08 -8.39 -7.06
C THR A 100 -2.65 -9.55 -7.88
N ASP A 101 -2.86 -9.37 -9.19
CA ASP A 101 -3.23 -10.43 -10.12
C ASP A 101 -2.12 -11.48 -10.28
N GLN A 102 -0.87 -11.04 -10.40
CA GLN A 102 0.26 -11.95 -10.47
C GLN A 102 0.36 -12.83 -9.21
N CYS A 103 0.11 -12.26 -8.03
CA CYS A 103 0.20 -12.97 -6.77
C CYS A 103 -1.16 -13.51 -6.27
N ARG A 104 -2.17 -13.56 -7.15
CA ARG A 104 -3.58 -13.83 -6.79
C ARG A 104 -3.78 -15.05 -5.90
N ASP A 105 -3.16 -16.16 -6.27
CA ASP A 105 -3.35 -17.45 -5.59
C ASP A 105 -2.51 -17.59 -4.30
N HIS A 106 -1.72 -16.57 -3.93
CA HIS A 106 -0.78 -16.66 -2.82
C HIS A 106 -1.00 -15.57 -1.77
N LEU A 107 -1.50 -14.40 -2.16
CA LEU A 107 -1.71 -13.26 -1.28
C LEU A 107 -2.71 -13.58 -0.16
N LYS A 108 -2.24 -13.50 1.08
CA LYS A 108 -3.02 -13.73 2.30
C LYS A 108 -3.18 -12.48 3.15
N HIS A 109 -2.18 -11.60 3.11
CA HIS A 109 -2.11 -10.39 3.92
C HIS A 109 -1.77 -9.17 3.06
N ILE A 110 -2.55 -8.10 3.22
CA ILE A 110 -2.27 -6.79 2.63
C ILE A 110 -2.45 -5.70 3.69
N GLU A 111 -1.43 -4.88 3.92
CA GLU A 111 -1.51 -3.68 4.75
C GLU A 111 -1.14 -2.44 3.93
N LEU A 112 -2.03 -1.46 3.91
CA LEU A 112 -1.84 -0.18 3.23
C LEU A 112 -1.95 0.96 4.25
N SER A 113 -0.90 1.75 4.38
CA SER A 113 -0.87 2.89 5.30
C SER A 113 -0.38 4.14 4.57
N LEU A 114 -1.13 5.24 4.62
CA LEU A 114 -0.70 6.50 3.99
C LEU A 114 -0.37 6.35 2.49
N VAL A 115 -1.04 5.41 1.81
CA VAL A 115 -0.86 5.16 0.39
C VAL A 115 -1.69 6.15 -0.41
N GLN A 116 -1.09 6.73 -1.45
CA GLN A 116 -1.76 7.64 -2.37
C GLN A 116 -2.01 6.94 -3.71
N LEU A 117 -3.24 7.04 -4.22
CA LEU A 117 -3.63 6.48 -5.52
C LEU A 117 -3.64 7.57 -6.59
N HIS A 118 -2.65 7.54 -7.49
CA HIS A 118 -2.48 8.56 -8.53
C HIS A 118 -3.50 8.41 -9.68
N SER A 119 -3.81 7.18 -10.10
CA SER A 119 -4.77 6.88 -11.18
C SER A 119 -5.67 5.69 -10.81
N GLY A 120 -6.90 5.69 -11.34
CA GLY A 120 -7.99 4.80 -10.91
C GLY A 120 -8.64 5.29 -9.60
N THR A 121 -9.56 4.52 -9.03
CA THR A 121 -10.21 4.85 -7.75
C THR A 121 -9.95 3.79 -6.69
N TRP A 122 -10.05 4.17 -5.41
CA TRP A 122 -9.98 3.20 -4.33
C TRP A 122 -11.10 2.17 -4.46
N HIS A 123 -12.29 2.56 -4.91
CA HIS A 123 -13.35 1.60 -5.27
C HIS A 123 -12.87 0.53 -6.26
N MET A 124 -12.16 0.90 -7.33
CA MET A 124 -11.59 -0.07 -8.28
C MET A 124 -10.55 -0.97 -7.63
N VAL A 125 -9.61 -0.40 -6.86
CA VAL A 125 -8.58 -1.16 -6.14
C VAL A 125 -9.22 -2.18 -5.19
N LEU A 126 -10.17 -1.74 -4.37
CA LEU A 126 -10.84 -2.57 -3.37
C LEU A 126 -11.70 -3.65 -4.04
N THR A 127 -12.32 -3.33 -5.19
CA THR A 127 -13.05 -4.30 -6.02
C THR A 127 -12.12 -5.38 -6.57
N GLN A 128 -10.93 -5.01 -7.02
CA GLN A 128 -9.92 -5.96 -7.48
C GLN A 128 -9.47 -6.88 -6.33
N LEU A 129 -9.20 -6.31 -5.15
CA LEU A 129 -8.76 -7.09 -3.98
C LEU A 129 -9.79 -8.12 -3.51
N ARG A 130 -11.09 -7.90 -3.76
CA ARG A 130 -12.16 -8.89 -3.49
C ARG A 130 -12.00 -10.17 -4.29
N GLN A 131 -11.30 -10.12 -5.42
CA GLN A 131 -11.06 -11.28 -6.28
C GLN A 131 -9.92 -12.18 -5.79
N LEU A 132 -9.25 -11.82 -4.68
CA LEU A 132 -8.17 -12.61 -4.09
C LEU A 132 -8.76 -13.72 -3.20
N PRO A 133 -8.67 -15.00 -3.61
CA PRO A 133 -9.34 -16.11 -2.91
C PRO A 133 -8.75 -16.43 -1.53
N HIS A 134 -7.49 -16.04 -1.30
CA HIS A 134 -6.77 -16.36 -0.06
C HIS A 134 -6.54 -15.16 0.85
N LEU A 135 -7.05 -13.98 0.48
CA LEU A 135 -6.91 -12.78 1.31
C LEU A 135 -7.77 -12.93 2.58
N ILE A 136 -7.09 -13.11 3.71
CA ILE A 136 -7.69 -13.37 5.03
C ILE A 136 -7.33 -12.30 6.07
N ASP A 137 -6.42 -11.40 5.73
CA ASP A 137 -6.01 -10.27 6.54
C ASP A 137 -5.79 -9.04 5.65
N PHE A 138 -6.47 -7.95 6.00
CA PHE A 138 -6.44 -6.71 5.25
C PHE A 138 -6.52 -5.53 6.22
N SER A 139 -5.63 -4.55 6.05
CA SER A 139 -5.70 -3.29 6.77
C SER A 139 -5.45 -2.12 5.84
N ILE A 140 -6.24 -1.06 6.01
CA ILE A 140 -6.07 0.20 5.29
C ILE A 140 -6.19 1.35 6.28
N LYS A 141 -5.21 2.26 6.27
CA LYS A 141 -5.10 3.37 7.21
C LYS A 141 -4.67 4.63 6.48
N SER A 142 -5.44 5.71 6.60
CA SER A 142 -5.07 7.03 6.07
C SER A 142 -4.69 7.02 4.59
N CYS A 143 -5.32 6.16 3.79
CA CYS A 143 -5.04 6.03 2.36
C CYS A 143 -5.94 6.97 1.57
N GLY A 144 -5.48 7.54 0.46
CA GLY A 144 -6.26 8.57 -0.23
C GLY A 144 -5.75 8.89 -1.61
N TYR A 145 -6.08 10.09 -2.06
CA TYR A 145 -5.63 10.63 -3.35
C TYR A 145 -4.55 11.69 -3.13
N PRO A 146 -3.61 11.86 -4.08
CA PRO A 146 -2.69 12.98 -4.04
C PRO A 146 -3.45 14.31 -4.25
N ALA A 147 -2.95 15.39 -3.64
CA ALA A 147 -3.50 16.76 -3.79
C ALA A 147 -3.41 17.33 -5.22
N THR A 148 -2.75 16.61 -6.14
CA THR A 148 -2.56 16.99 -7.54
C THR A 148 -2.81 15.78 -8.43
N GLY A 149 -3.09 16.02 -9.71
CA GLY A 149 -3.35 14.94 -10.68
C GLY A 149 -4.84 14.68 -10.91
N PRO A 150 -5.16 13.61 -11.67
CA PRO A 150 -6.52 13.39 -12.21
C PRO A 150 -7.62 13.29 -11.13
N ASN A 151 -7.28 12.71 -9.97
CA ASN A 151 -8.22 12.48 -8.87
C ASN A 151 -8.07 13.47 -7.71
N ALA A 152 -7.40 14.61 -7.91
CA ALA A 152 -7.24 15.62 -6.87
C ALA A 152 -8.59 16.13 -6.32
N HIS A 153 -9.65 16.07 -7.11
CA HIS A 153 -11.01 16.42 -6.72
C HIS A 153 -11.67 15.41 -5.76
N LEU A 154 -11.11 14.21 -5.60
CA LEU A 154 -11.59 13.16 -4.69
C LEU A 154 -10.86 13.16 -3.33
N VAL A 155 -9.87 14.04 -3.16
CA VAL A 155 -9.10 14.18 -1.92
C VAL A 155 -10.02 14.53 -0.76
N GLY A 156 -10.00 13.72 0.29
CA GLY A 156 -10.76 13.96 1.51
C GLY A 156 -10.21 15.13 2.33
N ILE A 157 -11.03 15.63 3.25
CA ILE A 157 -10.55 16.55 4.29
C ILE A 157 -9.66 15.75 5.24
N LEU A 158 -8.47 16.28 5.53
CA LEU A 158 -7.53 15.65 6.46
C LEU A 158 -8.20 15.54 7.86
N PRO A 159 -8.39 14.32 8.41
CA PRO A 159 -9.00 14.14 9.72
C PRO A 159 -8.05 14.61 10.84
N PRO A 160 -8.50 14.77 12.10
CA PRO A 160 -7.61 15.04 13.22
C PRO A 160 -6.52 13.97 13.41
N PRO A 161 -5.33 14.31 13.98
CA PRO A 161 -4.24 13.35 14.15
C PRO A 161 -4.59 12.09 14.95
N ASP A 162 -5.46 12.24 15.94
CA ASP A 162 -5.80 11.18 16.90
C ASP A 162 -6.95 10.28 16.42
N ASP A 163 -7.55 10.60 15.26
CA ASP A 163 -8.70 9.89 14.70
C ASP A 163 -8.53 9.65 13.18
N PRO A 164 -7.56 8.83 12.77
CA PRO A 164 -7.28 8.63 11.36
C PRO A 164 -8.35 7.75 10.69
N GLU A 165 -8.98 8.30 9.65
CA GLU A 165 -9.86 7.54 8.78
C GLU A 165 -9.10 6.46 7.98
N PRO A 166 -9.72 5.31 7.66
CA PRO A 166 -9.13 4.30 6.78
C PRO A 166 -8.87 4.86 5.37
N LEU A 167 -9.82 5.67 4.87
CA LEU A 167 -9.76 6.31 3.56
C LEU A 167 -9.99 7.82 3.68
N GLU A 168 -9.07 8.62 3.17
CA GLU A 168 -9.14 10.07 3.09
C GLU A 168 -9.67 10.49 1.72
N THR A 169 -10.97 10.29 1.53
CA THR A 169 -11.64 10.54 0.25
C THR A 169 -13.02 11.16 0.40
N MET A 170 -13.42 11.93 -0.61
CA MET A 170 -14.78 12.44 -0.82
C MET A 170 -15.69 11.46 -1.58
N SER A 171 -15.16 10.34 -2.08
CA SER A 171 -15.91 9.34 -2.85
C SER A 171 -16.64 8.38 -1.91
N SER A 172 -17.98 8.40 -1.93
CA SER A 172 -18.79 7.43 -1.20
C SER A 172 -18.61 5.99 -1.71
N ALA A 173 -18.34 5.82 -3.01
CA ALA A 173 -18.08 4.52 -3.63
C ALA A 173 -16.82 3.84 -3.07
N ASP A 174 -15.81 4.61 -2.68
CA ASP A 174 -14.59 4.06 -2.09
C ASP A 174 -14.88 3.42 -0.73
N TYR A 175 -15.74 4.04 0.06
CA TYR A 175 -16.20 3.53 1.34
C TYR A 175 -17.14 2.32 1.22
N GLU A 176 -17.96 2.27 0.16
CA GLU A 176 -18.76 1.10 -0.19
C GLU A 176 -17.85 -0.09 -0.53
N GLY A 177 -16.89 0.12 -1.43
CA GLY A 177 -15.90 -0.89 -1.82
C GLY A 177 -15.10 -1.43 -0.64
N LEU A 178 -14.77 -0.58 0.35
CA LEU A 178 -14.10 -1.01 1.58
C LEU A 178 -14.98 -1.94 2.42
N GLY A 179 -16.27 -1.61 2.55
CA GLY A 179 -17.24 -2.46 3.24
C GLY A 179 -17.39 -3.82 2.58
N GLU A 180 -17.50 -3.84 1.25
CA GLU A 180 -17.59 -5.07 0.45
C GLU A 180 -16.32 -5.92 0.55
N LEU A 181 -15.13 -5.30 0.51
CA LEU A 181 -13.86 -6.01 0.68
C LEU A 181 -13.77 -6.66 2.06
N ARG A 182 -14.11 -5.92 3.13
CA ARG A 182 -14.11 -6.46 4.50
C ARG A 182 -15.03 -7.67 4.64
N ASN A 183 -16.20 -7.65 3.99
CA ASN A 183 -17.11 -8.79 3.96
C ASN A 183 -16.49 -9.99 3.21
N SER A 184 -15.84 -9.73 2.07
CA SER A 184 -15.16 -10.76 1.27
C SER A 184 -14.01 -11.42 2.04
N VAL A 185 -13.18 -10.62 2.74
CA VAL A 185 -12.09 -11.13 3.58
C VAL A 185 -12.64 -12.02 4.70
N ASN A 186 -13.73 -11.61 5.37
CA ASN A 186 -14.38 -12.45 6.37
C ASN A 186 -14.96 -13.75 5.78
N ALA A 187 -15.52 -13.71 4.57
CA ALA A 187 -15.98 -14.92 3.89
C ALA A 187 -14.82 -15.89 3.60
N ASN A 188 -13.68 -15.38 3.11
CA ASN A 188 -12.47 -16.17 2.88
C ASN A 188 -11.95 -16.81 4.18
N ARG A 189 -11.96 -16.06 5.29
CA ARG A 189 -11.58 -16.55 6.62
C ARG A 189 -12.46 -17.72 7.06
N VAL A 190 -13.78 -17.55 6.98
CA VAL A 190 -14.75 -18.60 7.34
C VAL A 190 -14.58 -19.84 6.47
N ALA A 191 -14.37 -19.66 5.16
CA ALA A 191 -14.11 -20.78 4.24
C ALA A 191 -12.84 -21.59 4.59
N LEU A 192 -11.89 -20.97 5.29
CA LEU A 192 -10.67 -21.59 5.79
C LEU A 192 -10.76 -22.02 7.26
N GLY A 193 -11.95 -21.99 7.87
CA GLY A 193 -12.18 -22.38 9.25
C GLY A 193 -11.65 -21.37 10.29
N LEU A 194 -11.42 -20.13 9.89
CA LEU A 194 -11.01 -19.04 10.77
C LEU A 194 -12.22 -18.21 11.20
N GLU A 195 -12.17 -17.70 12.44
CA GLU A 195 -13.18 -16.75 12.93
C GLU A 195 -13.16 -15.46 12.10
N PRO A 196 -14.34 -14.91 11.72
CA PRO A 196 -14.41 -13.63 11.04
C PRO A 196 -13.93 -12.51 11.98
N TRP A 197 -13.39 -11.44 11.42
CA TRP A 197 -13.08 -10.25 12.20
C TRP A 197 -14.36 -9.55 12.64
N GLU A 198 -14.43 -9.19 13.92
CA GLU A 198 -15.52 -8.38 14.45
C GLU A 198 -15.45 -6.94 13.92
N ARG A 199 -16.61 -6.28 13.78
CA ARG A 199 -16.67 -4.86 13.42
C ARG A 199 -15.93 -3.93 14.39
N ARG A 200 -15.63 -4.39 15.60
CA ARG A 200 -14.89 -3.64 16.63
C ARG A 200 -13.38 -3.85 16.56
N ASP A 201 -12.87 -4.77 15.73
CA ASP A 201 -11.43 -4.88 15.48
C ASP A 201 -10.94 -3.58 14.84
N PHE A 202 -9.83 -3.03 15.32
CA PHE A 202 -9.29 -1.74 14.84
C PHE A 202 -8.97 -1.72 13.33
N ARG A 203 -8.85 -2.88 12.67
CA ARG A 203 -8.70 -2.99 11.21
C ARG A 203 -10.05 -3.02 10.48
N TRP A 204 -11.13 -3.41 11.17
CA TRP A 204 -12.51 -3.50 10.67
C TRP A 204 -13.42 -2.37 11.14
N SER A 205 -12.99 -1.56 12.09
CA SER A 205 -13.73 -0.41 12.57
C SER A 205 -13.99 0.59 11.45
N ARG A 206 -15.20 1.16 11.49
CA ARG A 206 -15.40 2.58 11.29
C ARG A 206 -15.53 3.16 12.69
#